data_AF-A0A9X6S4B5-F1
#
_entry.id   AF-A0A9X6S4B5-F1
#
_cell.length_a   1.000
_cell.length_b   1.000
_cell.length_c   1.000
_cell.angle_alpha   90.00
_cell.angle_beta   90.00
_cell.angle_gamma   90.00
#
_symmetry.space_group_name_H-M   'P 1'
#
loop_
_entity.id
_entity.type
_entity.pdbx_description
1 polymer ?
#
loop_
_entity_poly.entity_id
_entity_poly.type
_entity_poly.pdbx_seq_one_letter_code
_entity_poly.pdbx_strand_id
1 'polypeptide(L)'
;MDTNKIYKITVRMPKELRENLIYAANKLNITSNTFMKISLYSYLNSSFFSLADATPINISTIPKDRSTKINLIIDAELHTILEVYAQKNNLTINDLTLYTILVSLNAYDELVKNNINNFQSRLKIAIENKGISQAELARRSGLSRASITDYLKGKYKAKPGAIYSLAQALDVDAFWLLGYQNNN
;
A
#
# COMPACT_ATOMS: atom_id res chain seq x y z
N MET A 1 -15.07 13.50 30.17
CA MET A 1 -14.67 12.24 29.53
C MET A 1 -13.20 12.03 29.81
N ASP A 2 -12.80 10.86 30.30
CA ASP A 2 -11.39 10.57 30.57
C ASP A 2 -10.67 10.36 29.22
N THR A 3 -9.96 11.39 28.77
CA THR A 3 -9.23 11.41 27.49
C THR A 3 -8.07 10.41 27.45
N ASN A 4 -7.70 9.82 28.60
CA ASN A 4 -6.62 8.83 28.69
C ASN A 4 -7.11 7.37 28.64
N LYS A 5 -8.41 7.13 28.47
CA LYS A 5 -8.95 5.76 28.43
C LYS A 5 -8.52 5.06 27.12
N ILE A 6 -7.89 3.90 27.28
CA ILE A 6 -7.47 3.03 26.18
C ILE A 6 -8.42 1.84 26.06
N TYR A 7 -8.89 1.59 24.84
CA TYR A 7 -9.74 0.46 24.48
C TYR A 7 -8.95 -0.60 23.75
N LYS A 8 -9.18 -1.87 24.11
CA LYS A 8 -8.60 -3.04 23.45
C LYS A 8 -9.72 -3.84 22.78
N ILE A 9 -9.83 -3.70 21.46
CA ILE A 9 -10.83 -4.38 20.64
C ILE A 9 -10.21 -5.63 20.02
N THR A 10 -10.91 -6.77 20.12
CA THR A 10 -10.51 -7.99 19.40
C THR A 10 -11.12 -7.95 18.00
N VAL A 11 -10.28 -7.76 16.99
CA VAL A 11 -10.71 -7.79 15.58
C VAL A 11 -10.54 -9.21 15.06
N ARG A 12 -11.63 -9.83 14.64
CA ARG A 12 -11.66 -11.16 14.01
C ARG A 12 -11.73 -11.03 12.49
N MET A 13 -10.85 -11.75 11.79
CA MET A 13 -10.63 -11.62 10.35
C MET A 13 -10.17 -12.93 9.71
N PRO A 14 -10.28 -13.08 8.38
CA PRO A 14 -9.72 -14.21 7.65
C PRO A 14 -8.20 -14.31 7.83
N LYS A 15 -7.66 -15.54 7.80
CA LYS A 15 -6.23 -15.79 7.90
C LYS A 15 -5.42 -15.01 6.85
N GLU A 16 -5.85 -15.05 5.60
CA GLU A 16 -5.20 -14.37 4.48
C GLU A 16 -5.17 -12.84 4.70
N LEU A 17 -6.28 -12.24 5.12
CA LEU A 17 -6.34 -10.80 5.40
C LEU A 17 -5.36 -10.41 6.51
N ARG A 18 -5.24 -11.25 7.54
CA ARG A 18 -4.27 -11.02 8.63
C ARG A 18 -2.83 -11.11 8.12
N GLU A 19 -2.52 -12.08 7.28
CA GLU A 19 -1.19 -12.24 6.68
C GLU A 19 -0.82 -11.03 5.80
N ASN A 20 -1.77 -10.56 4.97
CA ASN A 20 -1.60 -9.37 4.13
C ASN A 20 -1.40 -8.10 4.96
N LEU A 21 -2.18 -7.93 6.04
CA LEU A 21 -2.01 -6.84 7.00
C LEU A 21 -0.60 -6.84 7.62
N ILE A 22 -0.12 -8.00 8.09
CA ILE A 22 1.21 -8.13 8.69
C ILE A 22 2.29 -7.83 7.64
N TYR A 23 2.13 -8.35 6.43
CA TYR A 23 3.06 -8.11 5.33
C TYR A 23 3.17 -6.61 5.00
N ALA A 24 2.05 -5.93 4.79
CA ALA A 24 2.02 -4.50 4.47
C ALA A 24 2.61 -3.66 5.61
N ALA A 25 2.23 -3.94 6.87
CA ALA A 25 2.77 -3.24 8.02
C ALA A 25 4.30 -3.39 8.13
N ASN A 26 4.83 -4.60 7.96
CA ASN A 26 6.26 -4.86 7.98
C ASN A 26 7.00 -4.15 6.83
N LYS A 27 6.41 -4.09 5.63
CA LYS A 27 7.00 -3.36 4.50
C LYS A 27 7.06 -1.85 4.72
N LEU A 28 6.14 -1.31 5.49
CA LEU A 28 6.11 0.10 5.91
C LEU A 28 6.91 0.36 7.20
N ASN A 29 7.54 -0.66 7.78
CA ASN A 29 8.27 -0.58 9.05
C ASN A 29 7.40 -0.07 10.22
N ILE A 30 6.13 -0.50 10.27
CA ILE A 30 5.18 -0.17 11.34
C ILE A 30 4.51 -1.44 11.88
N THR A 31 3.85 -1.33 13.03
CA THR A 31 3.08 -2.46 13.60
C THR A 31 1.74 -2.62 12.88
N SER A 32 1.16 -3.83 12.90
CA SER A 32 -0.22 -4.05 12.42
C SER A 32 -1.23 -3.19 13.18
N ASN A 33 -1.02 -2.91 14.47
CA ASN A 33 -1.88 -2.00 15.24
C ASN A 33 -1.82 -0.57 14.68
N THR A 34 -0.63 -0.09 14.35
CA THR A 34 -0.42 1.22 13.71
C THR A 34 -1.09 1.26 12.33
N PHE A 35 -0.92 0.22 11.51
CA PHE A 35 -1.57 0.13 10.21
C PHE A 35 -3.10 0.19 10.34
N MET A 36 -3.68 -0.61 11.23
CA MET A 36 -5.14 -0.60 11.48
C MET A 36 -5.64 0.79 11.94
N LYS A 37 -4.89 1.50 12.81
CA LYS A 37 -5.22 2.87 13.19
C LYS A 37 -5.21 3.83 12.00
N ILE A 38 -4.17 3.77 11.17
CA ILE A 38 -4.06 4.59 9.97
C ILE A 38 -5.25 4.30 9.04
N SER A 39 -5.60 3.02 8.83
CA SER A 39 -6.77 2.63 8.04
C SER A 39 -8.05 3.26 8.54
N LEU A 40 -8.27 3.22 9.86
CA LEU A 40 -9.44 3.82 10.49
C LEU A 40 -9.44 5.34 10.34
N TYR A 41 -8.35 6.01 10.72
CA TYR A 41 -8.25 7.47 10.63
C TYR A 41 -8.41 7.96 9.19
N SER A 42 -7.70 7.37 8.23
CA SER A 42 -7.79 7.77 6.82
C SER A 42 -9.21 7.63 6.28
N TYR A 43 -9.91 6.55 6.60
CA TYR A 43 -11.27 6.31 6.12
C TYR A 43 -12.31 7.20 6.82
N LEU A 44 -12.26 7.27 8.15
CA LEU A 44 -13.23 8.00 8.96
C LEU A 44 -13.06 9.51 8.80
N ASN A 45 -11.82 10.01 8.73
CA ASN A 45 -11.55 11.43 8.55
C ASN A 45 -12.01 11.94 7.18
N SER A 46 -11.73 11.18 6.12
CA SER A 46 -12.24 11.48 4.77
C SER A 46 -13.76 11.49 4.72
N SER A 47 -14.40 10.61 5.51
CA SER A 47 -15.85 10.48 5.58
C SER A 47 -16.53 11.45 6.57
N PHE A 48 -15.78 12.13 7.44
CA PHE A 48 -16.30 13.07 8.43
C PHE A 48 -16.33 14.50 7.90
N PHE A 49 -15.33 14.88 7.09
CA PHE A 49 -15.27 16.20 6.47
C PHE A 49 -16.00 16.30 5.12
N SER A 50 -16.34 15.16 4.50
CA SER A 50 -17.09 15.14 3.25
C SER A 50 -18.59 15.19 3.50
N LEU A 51 -19.21 16.35 3.29
CA LEU A 51 -20.66 16.57 3.37
C LEU A 51 -21.43 16.02 2.14
N ALA A 52 -20.74 15.51 1.11
CA ALA A 52 -21.35 15.10 -0.16
C ALA A 52 -20.87 13.75 -0.74
N ASP A 53 -19.67 13.25 -0.38
CA ASP A 53 -18.97 12.21 -1.19
C ASP A 53 -18.37 11.05 -0.38
N ALA A 54 -18.87 10.75 0.83
CA ALA A 54 -18.47 9.51 1.49
C ALA A 54 -18.94 8.33 0.63
N THR A 55 -18.02 7.70 -0.12
CA THR A 55 -18.31 6.53 -0.93
C THR A 55 -19.02 5.51 -0.03
N PRO A 56 -20.25 5.09 -0.35
CA PRO A 56 -21.01 4.21 0.51
C PRO A 56 -20.20 2.95 0.85
N ILE A 57 -20.23 2.52 2.12
CA ILE A 57 -19.56 1.28 2.51
C ILE A 57 -20.14 0.14 1.67
N ASN A 58 -19.30 -0.48 0.85
CA ASN A 58 -19.70 -1.66 0.11
C ASN A 58 -19.68 -2.87 1.04
N ILE A 59 -20.80 -3.11 1.72
CA ILE A 59 -20.96 -4.19 2.70
C ILE A 59 -20.62 -5.57 2.10
N SER A 60 -20.84 -5.77 0.79
CA SER A 60 -20.57 -7.04 0.12
C SER A 60 -19.08 -7.42 0.09
N THR A 61 -18.17 -6.45 0.20
CA THR A 61 -16.73 -6.71 0.22
C THR A 61 -16.21 -7.06 1.61
N ILE A 62 -17.02 -6.86 2.65
CA ILE A 62 -16.63 -7.18 4.02
C ILE A 62 -16.54 -8.71 4.14
N PRO A 63 -15.36 -9.28 4.47
CA PRO A 63 -15.21 -10.72 4.56
C PRO A 63 -16.11 -11.24 5.66
N LYS A 64 -16.63 -12.46 5.53
CA LYS A 64 -17.46 -13.11 6.56
C LYS A 64 -16.66 -14.07 7.45
N ASP A 65 -15.53 -14.57 6.98
CA ASP A 65 -14.65 -15.42 7.78
C ASP A 65 -14.05 -14.64 8.97
N ARG A 66 -14.02 -15.30 10.14
CA ARG A 66 -13.57 -14.77 11.44
C ARG A 66 -12.52 -15.70 12.07
N SER A 67 -11.83 -16.49 11.25
CA SER A 67 -10.91 -17.58 11.64
C SER A 67 -9.71 -17.16 12.49
N THR A 68 -9.26 -15.91 12.39
CA THR A 68 -8.12 -15.40 13.17
C THR A 68 -8.49 -14.13 13.93
N LYS A 69 -7.67 -13.74 14.90
CA LYS A 69 -7.86 -12.54 15.72
C LYS A 69 -6.58 -11.71 15.85
N ILE A 70 -6.74 -10.39 15.90
CA ILE A 70 -5.69 -9.43 16.25
C ILE A 70 -6.27 -8.35 17.16
N ASN A 71 -5.45 -7.81 18.06
CA ASN A 71 -5.89 -6.75 18.96
C ASN A 71 -5.68 -5.38 18.29
N LEU A 72 -6.71 -4.55 18.33
CA LEU A 72 -6.67 -3.14 18.02
C LEU A 72 -6.71 -2.37 19.34
N ILE A 73 -5.72 -1.50 19.56
CA ILE A 73 -5.59 -0.69 20.78
C ILE A 73 -5.80 0.77 20.40
N ILE A 74 -6.91 1.40 20.81
CA ILE A 74 -7.28 2.77 20.42
C ILE A 74 -7.61 3.62 21.65
N ASP A 75 -7.53 4.94 21.51
CA ASP A 75 -7.98 5.89 22.52
C ASP A 75 -9.51 6.02 22.53
N ALA A 76 -10.03 6.82 23.48
CA ALA A 76 -11.45 7.05 23.64
C ALA A 76 -12.09 7.81 22.48
N GLU A 77 -11.37 8.76 21.88
CA GLU A 77 -11.88 9.55 20.76
C GLU A 77 -12.16 8.66 19.55
N LEU A 78 -11.16 7.88 19.11
CA LEU A 78 -11.32 6.97 17.98
C LEU A 78 -12.36 5.88 18.28
N HIS A 79 -12.45 5.41 19.53
CA HIS A 79 -13.48 4.46 19.92
C HIS A 79 -14.89 5.03 19.71
N THR A 80 -15.15 6.25 20.19
CA THR A 80 -16.45 6.90 20.05
C THR A 80 -16.80 7.16 18.58
N ILE A 81 -15.84 7.63 17.78
CA ILE A 81 -16.06 7.84 16.34
C ILE A 81 -16.43 6.50 15.67
N LEU A 82 -15.70 5.44 16.01
CA LEU A 82 -15.93 4.11 15.45
C LEU A 82 -17.31 3.56 15.79
N GLU A 83 -17.79 3.75 17.02
CA GLU A 83 -19.14 3.36 17.45
C GLU A 83 -20.22 4.11 16.66
N VAL A 84 -20.09 5.43 16.53
CA VAL A 84 -21.05 6.26 15.81
C VAL A 84 -21.14 5.86 14.34
N TYR A 85 -20.00 5.64 13.68
CA TYR A 85 -19.98 5.23 12.27
C TYR A 85 -20.51 3.81 12.06
N ALA A 86 -20.17 2.88 12.96
CA ALA A 86 -20.68 1.51 12.89
C ALA A 86 -22.21 1.50 13.01
N GLN A 87 -22.76 2.24 13.98
CA GLN A 87 -24.21 2.38 14.16
C GLN A 87 -24.89 3.02 12.96
N LYS A 88 -24.37 4.15 12.45
CA LYS A 88 -24.93 4.86 11.29
C LYS A 88 -25.05 3.96 10.05
N ASN A 89 -24.14 3.01 9.89
CA ASN A 89 -24.10 2.10 8.73
C ASN A 89 -24.66 0.71 9.02
N ASN A 90 -25.28 0.47 10.19
CA ASN A 90 -25.77 -0.85 10.60
C ASN A 90 -24.68 -1.96 10.56
N LEU A 91 -23.45 -1.62 10.95
CA LEU A 91 -22.30 -2.52 10.99
C LEU A 91 -21.84 -2.76 12.43
N THR A 92 -21.15 -3.87 12.66
CA THR A 92 -20.37 -4.02 13.89
C THR A 92 -19.05 -3.25 13.77
N ILE A 93 -18.46 -2.89 14.91
CA ILE A 93 -17.11 -2.31 14.96
C ILE A 93 -16.10 -3.21 14.21
N ASN A 94 -16.25 -4.53 14.35
CA ASN A 94 -15.40 -5.48 13.64
C ASN A 94 -15.55 -5.33 12.12
N ASP A 95 -16.78 -5.31 11.61
CA ASP A 95 -17.05 -5.21 10.17
C ASP A 95 -16.53 -3.90 9.58
N LEU A 96 -16.77 -2.77 10.25
CA LEU A 96 -16.22 -1.48 9.85
C LEU A 96 -14.69 -1.50 9.85
N THR A 97 -14.08 -2.06 10.90
CA THR A 97 -12.61 -2.20 10.96
C THR A 97 -12.07 -3.03 9.80
N LEU A 98 -12.70 -4.18 9.50
CA LEU A 98 -12.31 -5.02 8.36
C LEU A 98 -12.40 -4.28 7.03
N TYR A 99 -13.47 -3.52 6.82
CA TYR A 99 -13.67 -2.73 5.63
C TYR A 99 -12.55 -1.70 5.44
N THR A 100 -12.22 -0.93 6.49
CA THR A 100 -11.15 0.08 6.40
C THR A 100 -9.77 -0.53 6.11
N ILE A 101 -9.48 -1.70 6.70
CA ILE A 101 -8.24 -2.44 6.45
C ILE A 101 -8.19 -2.88 4.99
N LEU A 102 -9.29 -3.42 4.45
CA LEU A 102 -9.36 -3.82 3.03
C LEU A 102 -9.15 -2.64 2.09
N VAL A 103 -9.83 -1.53 2.31
CA VAL A 103 -9.65 -0.31 1.50
C VAL A 103 -8.20 0.15 1.53
N SER A 104 -7.57 0.16 2.71
CA SER A 104 -6.18 0.56 2.85
C SER A 104 -5.19 -0.42 2.22
N LEU A 105 -5.45 -1.73 2.32
CA LEU A 105 -4.63 -2.75 1.70
C LEU A 105 -4.75 -2.71 0.18
N ASN A 106 -5.95 -2.47 -0.36
CA ASN A 106 -6.13 -2.29 -1.80
C ASN A 106 -5.41 -1.03 -2.30
N ALA A 107 -5.51 0.09 -1.58
CA ALA A 107 -4.78 1.31 -1.91
C ALA A 107 -3.25 1.10 -1.81
N TYR A 108 -2.79 0.34 -0.81
CA TYR A 108 -1.38 -0.04 -0.68
C TYR A 108 -0.94 -0.93 -1.85
N ASP A 109 -1.73 -1.93 -2.23
CA ASP A 109 -1.44 -2.82 -3.36
C ASP A 109 -1.44 -2.04 -4.68
N GLU A 110 -2.36 -1.10 -4.88
CA GLU A 110 -2.36 -0.19 -6.02
C GLU A 110 -1.12 0.70 -6.02
N LEU A 111 -0.74 1.28 -4.88
CA LEU A 111 0.49 2.07 -4.75
C LEU A 111 1.74 1.23 -5.05
N VAL A 112 1.80 -0.01 -4.56
CA VAL A 112 2.91 -0.93 -4.81
C VAL A 112 2.94 -1.38 -6.26
N LYS A 113 1.79 -1.77 -6.83
CA LYS A 113 1.66 -2.13 -8.26
C LYS A 113 2.04 -0.94 -9.14
N ASN A 114 1.56 0.27 -8.82
CA ASN A 114 1.89 1.48 -9.56
C ASN A 114 3.38 1.81 -9.44
N ASN A 115 4.02 1.64 -8.28
CA ASN A 115 5.47 1.80 -8.13
C ASN A 115 6.29 0.74 -8.91
N ILE A 116 5.83 -0.52 -8.90
CA ILE A 116 6.47 -1.61 -9.65
C ILE A 116 6.33 -1.34 -11.16
N ASN A 117 5.11 -1.05 -11.61
CA ASN A 117 4.80 -0.65 -12.98
C ASN A 117 5.57 0.62 -13.40
N ASN A 118 5.84 1.53 -12.47
CA ASN A 118 6.61 2.76 -12.74
C ASN A 118 8.03 2.43 -13.18
N PHE A 119 8.76 1.60 -12.42
CA PHE A 119 10.14 1.26 -12.77
C PHE A 119 10.23 0.49 -14.08
N GLN A 120 9.39 -0.53 -14.30
CA GLN A 120 9.43 -1.30 -15.55
C GLN A 120 9.08 -0.44 -16.76
N SER A 121 8.02 0.36 -16.65
CA SER A 121 7.56 1.20 -17.75
C SER A 121 8.58 2.30 -18.05
N ARG A 122 9.13 2.95 -17.01
CA ARG A 122 10.18 3.97 -17.18
C ARG A 122 11.50 3.41 -17.67
N LEU A 123 11.87 2.20 -17.26
CA LEU A 123 13.03 1.50 -17.82
C LEU A 123 12.82 1.21 -19.31
N LYS A 124 11.64 0.74 -19.69
CA LYS A 124 11.29 0.51 -21.10
C LYS A 124 11.35 1.82 -21.90
N ILE A 125 10.72 2.89 -21.40
CA ILE A 125 10.74 4.23 -22.02
C ILE A 125 12.17 4.76 -22.14
N ALA A 126 12.99 4.63 -21.10
CA ALA A 126 14.38 5.10 -21.12
C ALA A 126 15.23 4.32 -22.14
N ILE A 127 15.04 3.01 -22.26
CA ILE A 127 15.71 2.18 -23.28
C ILE A 127 15.31 2.63 -24.69
N GLU A 128 14.00 2.84 -24.92
CA GLU A 128 13.46 3.31 -26.19
C GLU A 128 14.00 4.70 -26.55
N ASN A 129 13.96 5.65 -25.61
CA ASN A 129 14.47 7.01 -25.79
C ASN A 129 15.99 7.07 -26.03
N LYS A 130 16.76 6.22 -25.35
CA LYS A 130 18.22 6.13 -25.55
C LYS A 130 18.56 5.44 -26.88
N GLY A 131 17.62 4.71 -27.48
CA GLY A 131 17.79 4.03 -28.77
C GLY A 131 18.79 2.87 -28.73
N ILE A 132 18.96 2.21 -27.57
CA ILE A 132 19.93 1.11 -27.40
C ILE A 132 19.24 -0.23 -27.17
N SER A 133 19.91 -1.32 -27.57
CA SER A 133 19.41 -2.68 -27.30
C SER A 133 19.63 -3.07 -25.83
N GLN A 134 18.90 -4.08 -25.34
CA GLN A 134 19.14 -4.64 -24.00
C GLN A 134 20.56 -5.22 -23.85
N ALA A 135 21.16 -5.71 -24.94
CA ALA A 135 22.53 -6.21 -24.92
C ALA A 135 23.54 -5.07 -24.77
N GLU A 136 23.30 -3.94 -25.42
CA GLU A 136 24.14 -2.75 -25.27
C GLU A 136 23.95 -2.11 -23.89
N LEU A 137 22.73 -2.08 -23.36
CA LEU A 137 22.48 -1.64 -21.98
C LEU A 137 23.19 -2.53 -20.97
N ALA A 138 23.20 -3.85 -21.17
CA ALA A 138 23.95 -4.79 -20.33
C ALA A 138 25.44 -4.42 -20.29
N ARG A 139 26.03 -4.19 -21.47
CA ARG A 139 27.43 -3.79 -21.61
C ARG A 139 27.74 -2.47 -20.91
N ARG A 140 26.86 -1.46 -21.03
CA ARG A 140 27.05 -0.13 -20.43
C ARG A 140 26.82 -0.10 -18.92
N SER A 141 25.83 -0.84 -18.42
CA SER A 141 25.46 -0.85 -17.00
C SER A 141 26.26 -1.86 -16.17
N GLY A 142 26.99 -2.78 -16.81
CA GLY A 142 27.68 -3.88 -16.13
C GLY A 142 26.72 -4.95 -15.58
N LEU A 143 25.44 -4.91 -15.95
CA LEU A 143 24.43 -5.88 -15.55
C LEU A 143 24.30 -6.99 -16.60
N SER A 144 23.83 -8.17 -16.18
CA SER A 144 23.52 -9.23 -17.13
C SER A 144 22.29 -8.88 -17.96
N ARG A 145 22.27 -9.29 -19.23
CA ARG A 145 21.08 -9.15 -20.11
C ARG A 145 19.85 -9.85 -19.50
N ALA A 146 20.05 -10.99 -18.83
CA ALA A 146 18.98 -11.70 -18.14
C ALA A 146 18.37 -10.84 -17.01
N SER A 147 19.21 -10.17 -16.21
CA SER A 147 18.75 -9.24 -15.17
C SER A 147 17.90 -8.11 -15.75
N ILE A 148 18.34 -7.50 -16.86
CA ILE A 148 17.58 -6.45 -17.55
C ILE A 148 16.24 -6.99 -18.05
N THR A 149 16.21 -8.18 -18.65
CA THR A 149 14.97 -8.82 -19.10
C THR A 149 14.01 -9.10 -17.93
N ASP A 150 14.52 -9.60 -16.80
CA ASP A 150 13.70 -9.87 -15.63
C ASP A 150 13.16 -8.58 -14.99
N TYR A 151 13.95 -7.50 -15.00
CA TYR A 151 13.51 -6.17 -14.59
C TYR A 151 12.38 -5.65 -15.48
N LEU A 152 12.50 -5.77 -16.81
CA LEU A 152 11.45 -5.37 -17.76
C LEU A 152 10.17 -6.21 -17.61
N LYS A 153 10.30 -7.48 -17.20
CA LYS A 153 9.16 -8.37 -16.92
C LYS A 153 8.60 -8.23 -15.50
N GLY A 154 9.23 -7.42 -14.65
CA GLY A 154 8.83 -7.22 -13.27
C GLY A 154 8.96 -8.44 -12.35
N LYS A 155 9.80 -9.42 -12.72
CA LYS A 155 9.95 -10.65 -11.93
C LYS A 155 10.56 -10.42 -10.54
N TYR A 156 11.39 -9.39 -10.39
CA TYR A 156 11.94 -8.98 -9.10
C TYR A 156 12.37 -7.51 -9.10
N LYS A 157 12.50 -6.95 -7.90
CA LYS A 157 12.88 -5.55 -7.68
C LYS A 157 14.39 -5.37 -7.90
N ALA A 158 14.77 -4.37 -8.70
CA ALA A 158 16.16 -3.97 -8.85
C ALA A 158 16.71 -3.42 -7.52
N LYS A 159 17.94 -3.81 -7.16
CA LYS A 159 18.64 -3.25 -5.99
C LYS A 159 19.10 -1.82 -6.29
N PRO A 160 19.30 -0.95 -5.28
CA PRO A 160 19.74 0.44 -5.48
C PRO A 160 20.95 0.59 -6.40
N GLY A 161 21.98 -0.26 -6.26
CA GLY A 161 23.16 -0.24 -7.14
C GLY A 161 22.83 -0.54 -8.61
N ALA A 162 21.93 -1.50 -8.87
CA ALA A 162 21.51 -1.81 -10.24
C ALA A 162 20.70 -0.67 -10.85
N ILE A 163 19.84 -0.02 -10.06
CA ILE A 163 19.07 1.17 -10.50
C ILE A 163 20.02 2.30 -10.90
N TYR A 164 21.04 2.57 -10.08
CA TYR A 164 22.03 3.59 -10.35
C TYR A 164 22.82 3.31 -11.64
N SER A 165 23.30 2.08 -11.83
CA SER A 165 24.01 1.69 -13.06
C SER A 165 23.14 1.78 -14.31
N LEU A 166 21.85 1.41 -14.21
CA LEU A 166 20.89 1.56 -15.30
C LEU A 166 20.65 3.03 -15.63
N ALA A 167 20.46 3.86 -14.60
CA ALA A 167 20.22 5.30 -14.75
C ALA A 167 21.39 5.98 -15.46
N GLN A 168 22.63 5.70 -15.06
CA GLN A 168 23.82 6.21 -15.74
C GLN A 168 23.93 5.73 -17.20
N ALA A 169 23.69 4.45 -17.46
CA ALA A 169 23.80 3.90 -18.80
C ALA A 169 22.72 4.45 -19.76
N LEU A 170 21.56 4.82 -19.21
CA LEU A 170 20.41 5.36 -19.93
C LEU A 170 20.37 6.88 -19.95
N ASP A 171 21.23 7.55 -19.17
CA ASP A 171 21.28 9.01 -19.06
C ASP A 171 19.96 9.61 -18.59
N VAL A 172 19.41 9.00 -17.54
CA VAL A 172 18.20 9.45 -16.85
C VAL A 172 18.47 9.55 -15.35
N ASP A 173 17.67 10.34 -14.65
CA ASP A 173 17.76 10.41 -13.20
C ASP A 173 17.28 9.10 -12.53
N ALA A 174 17.99 8.67 -11.49
CA ALA A 174 17.66 7.43 -10.78
C ALA A 174 16.33 7.50 -10.02
N PHE A 175 15.98 8.68 -9.49
CA PHE A 175 14.68 8.90 -8.85
C PHE A 175 13.56 8.95 -9.89
N TRP A 176 13.80 9.54 -11.07
CA TRP A 176 12.89 9.45 -12.21
C TRP A 176 12.65 7.99 -12.60
N LEU A 177 13.72 7.18 -12.72
CA LEU A 177 13.60 5.76 -13.08
C LEU A 177 12.80 4.96 -12.04
N LEU A 178 12.89 5.33 -10.77
CA LEU A 178 12.10 4.76 -9.68
C LEU A 178 10.68 5.30 -9.58
N GLY A 179 10.35 6.33 -10.35
CA GLY A 179 9.01 6.92 -10.35
C GLY A 179 8.74 7.96 -9.29
N TYR A 180 9.78 8.50 -8.64
CA TYR A 180 9.65 9.52 -7.59
C TYR A 180 9.50 10.94 -8.14
N GLN A 181 9.81 11.17 -9.41
CA GLN A 181 9.58 12.46 -10.07
C GLN A 181 8.39 12.34 -11.04
N ASN A 182 7.34 13.09 -10.75
CA ASN A 182 6.32 13.46 -11.73
C ASN A 182 6.75 14.80 -12.31
N ASN A 183 6.78 14.91 -13.64
CA ASN A 183 6.94 16.21 -14.28
C ASN A 183 5.73 17.05 -13.86
N ASN A 184 5.98 18.15 -13.15
CA ASN A 184 4.98 19.19 -12.84
C ASN A 184 4.35 19.73 -14.12
#